data_AF-X1VF21-F1
#
_entry.id   AF-X1VF21-F1
#
_cell.length_a   1.000
_cell.length_b   1.000
_cell.length_c   1.000
_cell.angle_alpha   90.00
_cell.angle_beta   90.00
_cell.angle_gamma   90.00
#
_symmetry.space_group_name_H-M   'P 1'
#
loop_
_entity.id
_entity.type
_entity.pdbx_description
1 polymer ?
#
loop_
_entity_poly.entity_id
_entity_poly.type
_entity_poly.pdbx_seq_one_letter_code
_entity_poly.pdbx_strand_id
1 'polypeptide(L)'
;ANQTEKEIASQLIKTSRKSIATQAIEKGIMVLVSNIDEAIELVNLYAPEHLSLMISDASSVIHRIHNAGCMFIGENSPVVLGDYIAGPSHVLPTGG
;
A
#
# COMPACT_ATOMS: atom_id res chain seq x y z
N ALA A 1 8.47 -2.99 -9.92
CA ALA A 1 8.71 -4.32 -9.32
C ALA A 1 10.18 -4.52 -8.94
N ASN A 2 11.09 -4.74 -9.90
CA ASN A 2 12.49 -5.12 -9.58
C ASN A 2 13.24 -4.17 -8.64
N GLN A 3 13.09 -2.85 -8.83
CA GLN A 3 13.72 -1.87 -7.94
C GLN A 3 13.12 -1.91 -6.52
N THR A 4 11.80 -2.06 -6.41
CA THR A 4 11.10 -2.24 -5.14
C THR A 4 11.58 -3.50 -4.43
N GLU A 5 11.71 -4.61 -5.14
CA GLU A 5 12.20 -5.88 -4.58
C GLU A 5 13.62 -5.76 -4.03
N LYS A 6 14.52 -5.13 -4.81
CA LYS A 6 15.89 -4.84 -4.38
C LYS A 6 15.92 -3.98 -3.12
N GLU A 7 15.07 -2.95 -3.06
CA GLU A 7 15.03 -2.04 -1.92
C GLU A 7 14.43 -2.71 -0.68
N ILE A 8 13.39 -3.53 -0.84
CA ILE A 8 12.83 -4.37 0.23
C ILE A 8 13.94 -5.25 0.84
N ALA A 9 14.72 -5.95 0.02
CA ALA A 9 15.82 -6.80 0.50
C ALA A 9 16.89 -6.00 1.26
N SER A 10 17.25 -4.82 0.75
CA SER A 10 18.23 -3.90 1.36
C SER A 10 17.77 -3.37 2.73
N GLN A 11 16.50 -2.97 2.84
CA GLN A 11 15.94 -2.41 4.07
C GLN A 11 15.62 -3.48 5.12
N LEU A 12 15.20 -4.68 4.68
CA LEU A 12 14.85 -5.78 5.58
C LEU A 12 16.02 -6.22 6.46
N ILE A 13 17.26 -6.10 5.99
CA ILE A 13 18.46 -6.42 6.77
C ILE A 13 18.71 -5.39 7.89
N LYS A 14 18.23 -4.15 7.72
CA LYS A 14 18.51 -3.02 8.62
C LYS A 14 17.45 -2.85 9.71
N THR A 15 16.26 -3.43 9.56
CA THR A 15 15.17 -3.27 10.53
C THR A 15 15.40 -4.10 11.81
N SER A 16 15.10 -3.50 12.97
CA SER A 16 15.18 -4.17 14.27
C SER A 16 14.19 -5.33 14.41
N ARG A 17 13.10 -5.34 13.64
CA ARG A 17 12.06 -6.39 13.64
C ARG A 17 12.15 -7.32 12.42
N LYS A 18 13.37 -7.58 11.94
CA LYS A 18 13.63 -8.39 10.72
C LYS A 18 12.84 -9.68 10.66
N SER A 19 12.83 -10.49 11.72
CA SER A 19 12.14 -11.80 11.72
C SER A 19 10.64 -11.69 11.39
N ILE A 20 9.96 -10.71 11.98
CA ILE A 20 8.51 -10.49 11.76
C ILE A 20 8.29 -9.93 10.35
N ALA A 21 9.11 -8.95 9.94
CA ALA A 21 9.00 -8.34 8.62
C ALA A 21 9.26 -9.35 7.49
N THR A 22 10.23 -10.27 7.64
CA THR A 22 10.50 -11.33 6.66
C THR A 22 9.29 -12.23 6.47
N GLN A 23 8.68 -12.72 7.56
CA GLN A 23 7.49 -13.56 7.48
C GLN A 23 6.28 -12.85 6.84
N ALA A 24 6.15 -11.55 7.07
CA ALA A 24 5.09 -10.75 6.43
C ALA A 24 5.34 -10.59 4.92
N ILE A 25 6.58 -10.29 4.52
CA ILE A 25 6.97 -10.11 3.12
C ILE A 25 6.82 -11.42 2.33
N GLU A 26 7.12 -12.58 2.91
CA GLU A 26 6.94 -13.89 2.26
C GLU A 26 5.48 -14.20 1.88
N LYS A 27 4.53 -13.58 2.57
CA LYS A 27 3.08 -13.65 2.25
C LYS A 27 2.62 -12.55 1.29
N GLY A 28 3.47 -11.55 1.06
CA GLY A 28 3.21 -10.45 0.15
C GLY A 28 3.31 -10.90 -1.31
N ILE A 29 2.58 -10.23 -2.18
CA ILE A 29 2.63 -10.46 -3.62
C ILE A 29 2.90 -9.15 -4.35
N MET A 30 3.67 -9.22 -5.44
CA MET A 30 3.76 -8.15 -6.42
C MET A 30 2.96 -8.57 -7.65
N VAL A 31 2.00 -7.73 -8.03
CA VAL A 31 1.17 -7.97 -9.23
C VAL A 31 1.58 -6.95 -10.28
N LEU A 32 1.97 -7.43 -11.45
CA LEU A 32 2.17 -6.59 -12.63
C LEU A 32 0.87 -6.52 -13.40
N VAL A 33 0.42 -5.31 -13.69
CA VAL A 33 -0.80 -5.02 -14.45
C VAL A 33 -0.44 -4.23 -15.70
N SER A 34 -1.31 -4.29 -16.70
CA SER A 34 -1.08 -3.66 -18.00
C SER A 34 -1.26 -2.14 -17.96
N ASN A 35 -2.16 -1.66 -17.09
CA ASN A 35 -2.54 -0.24 -17.01
C ASN A 35 -3.19 0.08 -15.64
N ILE A 36 -3.55 1.36 -15.47
CA ILE A 36 -4.15 1.86 -14.22
C ILE A 36 -5.56 1.33 -13.98
N ASP A 37 -6.32 1.01 -15.04
CA ASP A 37 -7.69 0.51 -14.90
C ASP A 37 -7.69 -0.88 -14.25
N GLU A 38 -6.81 -1.77 -14.71
CA GLU A 38 -6.58 -3.08 -14.09
C GLU A 38 -6.12 -2.95 -12.63
N ALA A 39 -5.28 -1.97 -12.32
CA ALA A 39 -4.85 -1.70 -10.95
C ALA A 39 -6.03 -1.32 -10.04
N ILE A 40 -6.92 -0.46 -10.53
CA ILE A 40 -8.10 0.00 -9.78
C ILE A 40 -9.09 -1.16 -9.57
N GLU A 41 -9.32 -1.98 -10.61
CA GLU A 41 -10.16 -3.17 -10.49
C GLU A 41 -9.61 -4.14 -9.43
N LEU A 42 -8.29 -4.39 -9.46
CA LEU A 42 -7.63 -5.24 -8.48
C LEU A 42 -7.76 -4.70 -7.05
N VAL A 43 -7.54 -3.39 -6.86
CA VAL A 43 -7.69 -2.74 -5.55
C VAL A 43 -9.12 -2.88 -5.03
N ASN A 44 -10.12 -2.62 -5.87
CA ASN A 44 -11.52 -2.73 -5.49
C ASN A 44 -11.92 -4.17 -5.17
N LEU A 45 -11.39 -5.15 -5.89
CA LEU A 45 -11.60 -6.57 -5.60
C LEU A 45 -10.93 -6.99 -4.29
N TYR A 46 -9.72 -6.50 -4.04
CA TYR A 46 -8.93 -6.87 -2.87
C TYR A 46 -9.39 -6.18 -1.57
N ALA A 47 -9.98 -4.98 -1.68
CA ALA A 47 -10.48 -4.19 -0.55
C ALA A 47 -9.44 -4.00 0.58
N PRO A 48 -8.31 -3.33 0.30
CA PRO A 48 -7.24 -3.18 1.27
C PRO A 48 -7.66 -2.33 2.49
N GLU A 49 -7.15 -2.72 3.66
CA GLU A 49 -7.21 -1.88 4.87
C GLU A 49 -6.56 -0.51 4.61
N HIS A 50 -5.34 -0.51 4.09
CA HIS A 50 -4.56 0.67 3.75
C HIS A 50 -4.17 0.64 2.26
N LEU A 51 -4.50 1.70 1.52
CA LEU A 51 -4.12 1.87 0.12
C LEU A 51 -3.16 3.05 -0.04
N SER A 52 -1.94 2.79 -0.53
CA SER A 52 -1.00 3.85 -0.92
C SER A 52 -1.01 4.06 -2.43
N LEU A 53 -1.33 5.28 -2.88
CA LEU A 53 -1.33 5.68 -4.28
C LEU A 53 -0.10 6.54 -4.59
N MET A 54 0.93 5.89 -5.12
CA MET A 54 2.17 6.52 -5.60
C MET A 54 2.17 6.60 -7.12
N ILE A 55 1.25 7.40 -7.67
CA ILE A 55 1.09 7.61 -9.11
C ILE A 55 1.01 9.10 -9.43
N SER A 56 1.36 9.45 -10.66
CA SER A 56 1.11 10.80 -11.18
C SER A 56 -0.40 11.03 -11.33
N ASP A 57 -0.86 12.24 -10.99
CA ASP A 57 -2.27 12.65 -11.08
C ASP A 57 -3.26 11.66 -10.43
N ALA A 58 -2.99 11.26 -9.19
CA ALA A 58 -3.92 10.42 -8.41
C ALA A 58 -5.33 11.02 -8.34
N SER A 59 -5.45 12.35 -8.37
CA SER A 59 -6.73 13.08 -8.32
C SER A 59 -7.71 12.66 -9.42
N SER A 60 -7.19 12.29 -10.59
CA SER A 60 -7.99 11.83 -11.73
C SER A 60 -8.62 10.45 -11.52
N VAL A 61 -8.12 9.63 -10.59
CA VAL A 61 -8.55 8.23 -10.44
C VAL A 61 -9.08 7.87 -9.06
N ILE A 62 -8.81 8.68 -8.02
CA ILE A 62 -9.22 8.35 -6.64
C ILE A 62 -10.71 8.05 -6.48
N HIS A 63 -11.57 8.71 -7.26
CA HIS A 63 -13.03 8.54 -7.20
C HIS A 63 -13.52 7.17 -7.72
N ARG A 64 -12.64 6.43 -8.41
CA ARG A 64 -12.91 5.09 -8.94
C ARG A 64 -12.55 3.98 -7.95
N ILE A 65 -11.95 4.34 -6.81
CA ILE A 65 -11.66 3.40 -5.73
C ILE A 65 -12.83 3.45 -4.74
N HIS A 66 -13.51 2.33 -4.61
CA HIS A 66 -14.72 2.17 -3.80
C HIS A 66 -14.44 1.40 -2.52
N ASN A 67 -13.44 0.51 -2.54
CA ASN A 67 -13.12 -0.35 -1.41
C ASN A 67 -11.68 -0.10 -0.95
N ALA A 68 -11.53 0.72 0.10
CA ALA A 68 -10.29 0.87 0.86
C ALA A 68 -10.63 1.44 2.25
N GLY A 69 -9.99 0.95 3.31
CA GLY A 69 -10.19 1.49 4.66
C GLY A 69 -9.68 2.93 4.80
N CYS A 70 -8.44 3.16 4.38
CA CYS A 70 -7.81 4.48 4.34
C CYS A 70 -6.89 4.62 3.11
N MET A 71 -6.94 5.77 2.46
CA MET A 71 -6.14 6.08 1.26
C MET A 71 -5.06 7.12 1.57
N PHE A 72 -3.84 6.81 1.16
CA PHE A 72 -2.65 7.65 1.30
C PHE A 72 -2.16 8.07 -0.08
N ILE A 73 -2.16 9.38 -0.34
CA ILE A 73 -1.95 9.93 -1.68
C ILE A 73 -0.61 10.63 -1.79
N GLY A 74 0.23 10.19 -2.73
CA GLY A 74 1.51 10.81 -3.04
C GLY A 74 2.67 10.41 -2.11
N GLU A 75 3.88 10.80 -2.51
CA GLU A 75 5.14 10.35 -1.91
C GLU A 75 5.34 10.82 -0.46
N ASN A 76 4.69 11.90 -0.06
CA ASN A 76 4.83 12.51 1.28
C ASN A 76 3.76 12.04 2.28
N SER A 77 2.99 11.02 1.93
CA SER A 77 1.88 10.51 2.74
C SER A 77 2.13 9.06 3.18
N PRO A 78 3.24 8.71 3.87
CA PRO A 78 3.44 7.34 4.31
C PRO A 78 2.39 6.92 5.35
N VAL A 79 2.02 5.65 5.36
CA VAL A 79 0.98 5.07 6.24
C VAL A 79 1.19 5.43 7.71
N VAL A 80 2.46 5.45 8.15
CA VAL A 80 2.86 5.82 9.52
C VAL A 80 2.33 7.18 9.96
N LEU A 81 2.11 8.15 9.05
CA LEU A 81 1.49 9.41 9.43
C LEU A 81 0.02 9.20 9.83
N GLY A 82 -0.73 8.38 9.09
CA GLY A 82 -2.10 7.99 9.42
C GLY A 82 -2.19 7.24 10.74
N ASP A 83 -1.24 6.35 11.01
CA ASP A 83 -1.20 5.57 12.24
C ASP A 83 -1.05 6.41 13.51
N TYR A 84 -0.47 7.61 13.41
CA TYR A 84 -0.06 8.37 14.59
C TYR A 84 -0.55 9.81 14.65
N ILE A 85 -0.43 10.60 13.58
CA ILE A 85 -0.52 12.07 13.69
C ILE A 85 -1.40 12.77 12.65
N ALA A 86 -1.73 12.13 11.52
CA ALA A 86 -2.45 12.79 10.43
C ALA A 86 -3.93 13.04 10.76
N GLY A 87 -4.50 12.27 11.71
CA GLY A 87 -5.86 12.48 12.22
C GLY A 87 -6.88 11.35 11.95
N PRO A 88 -6.88 10.66 10.80
CA PRO A 88 -7.79 9.55 10.56
C PRO A 88 -7.67 8.45 11.62
N SER A 89 -8.78 7.75 11.90
CA SER A 89 -8.73 6.55 12.75
C SER A 89 -7.85 5.49 12.08
N HIS A 90 -6.94 4.89 12.84
CA HIS A 90 -6.20 3.71 12.41
C HIS A 90 -6.92 2.39 12.75
N VAL A 91 -8.13 2.46 13.31
CA VAL A 91 -9.00 1.29 13.50
C VAL A 91 -9.82 1.13 12.23
N LEU A 92 -9.38 0.23 11.35
CA LEU A 92 -9.90 0.03 10.01
C LEU A 92 -10.36 -1.42 9.79
N PRO A 93 -11.27 -1.67 8.82
CA PRO A 93 -11.66 -3.03 8.46
C PRO A 93 -10.51 -3.79 7.79
N THR A 94 -10.40 -5.08 8.07
CA THR A 94 -9.41 -6.01 7.48
C THR A 94 -10.10 -7.29 7.03
N GLY A 95 -9.47 -8.03 6.11
CA GLY A 95 -9.96 -9.34 5.66
C GLY A 95 -10.82 -9.35 4.40
N GLY A 96 -10.95 -8.21 3.70
CA GLY A 96 -11.77 -8.04 2.51
C GLY A 96 -13.14 -7.46 2.85
#